data_AF-A0A2I0PGK4-F1
#
_entry.id   AF-A0A2I0PGK4-F1
#
_cell.length_a   1.000
_cell.length_b   1.000
_cell.length_c   1.000
_cell.angle_alpha   90.00
_cell.angle_beta   90.00
_cell.angle_gamma   90.00
#
_symmetry.space_group_name_H-M   'P 1'
#
loop_
_entity.id
_entity.type
_entity.pdbx_description
1 polymer ?
#
loop_
_entity_poly.entity_id
_entity_poly.type
_entity_poly.pdbx_seq_one_letter_code
_entity_poly.pdbx_strand_id
1 'polypeptide(L)'
;MTDTGSTLYRPVHFNREFFAGRMLERFQENYPKIWTDLSLEQRGMVREEFISSISNLEESLATGIPAFLIAHARWVQSRFIAESFPADFPVTFFKIFKEIVSEGLPEDYRKDAAAFAKKAVSSLKSAPGDPPAASDDGTILSPKAQAFLSFILNGEVAKARGVIDRELADGTPFHDIYSGIFSPVLLETGRLWQQNKVTIAQEHFVTDVIRRIMEQLHNHIIGTNRMTRKKKTVVAACAGGELHDVGLRMVGDFFELDGWNVYYIGANTPARSILAALRDQKADLLILSITMPTHLSDLRYLIRSLRADEATAQVKVIVGGSPFAIIPDLWKQVGADAVAASPEGAVTTANRLIT
;
A
#
# COMPACT_ATOMS: atom_id res chain seq x y z
N MET A 1 -0.16 5.51 33.98
CA MET A 1 0.38 5.69 32.62
C MET A 1 1.44 4.63 32.42
N THR A 2 1.04 3.48 31.87
CA THR A 2 1.99 2.43 31.48
C THR A 2 2.71 2.88 30.23
N ASP A 3 4.02 3.05 30.34
CA ASP A 3 4.95 3.19 29.23
C ASP A 3 4.76 2.00 28.28
N THR A 4 3.95 2.19 27.23
CA THR A 4 3.85 1.24 26.12
C THR A 4 5.12 1.43 25.31
N GLY A 5 6.19 0.75 25.74
CA GLY A 5 7.50 0.78 25.12
C GLY A 5 7.36 0.69 23.59
N SER A 6 7.52 1.84 22.95
CA SER A 6 7.53 1.97 21.50
C SER A 6 8.80 1.28 21.02
N THR A 7 8.72 -0.01 20.74
CA THR A 7 9.81 -0.74 20.09
C THR A 7 10.04 -0.08 18.73
N LEU A 8 11.20 0.55 18.59
CA LEU A 8 11.68 1.12 17.34
C LEU A 8 11.63 0.04 16.25
N TYR A 9 11.15 0.37 15.05
CA TYR A 9 11.18 -0.54 13.91
C TYR A 9 12.62 -1.02 13.64
N ARG A 10 12.83 -2.34 13.54
CA ARG A 10 14.14 -2.96 13.29
C ARG A 10 14.07 -3.81 12.02
N PRO A 11 14.69 -3.40 10.90
CA PRO A 11 14.71 -4.19 9.67
C PRO A 11 15.14 -5.64 9.93
N VAL A 12 14.42 -6.59 9.34
CA VAL A 12 14.73 -8.02 9.37
C VAL A 12 14.82 -8.51 7.94
N HIS A 13 15.87 -9.27 7.62
CA HIS A 13 16.04 -9.84 6.29
C HIS A 13 16.51 -11.29 6.39
N PHE A 14 15.76 -12.18 5.75
CA PHE A 14 16.05 -13.60 5.63
C PHE A 14 16.35 -13.97 4.18
N ASN A 15 16.95 -15.14 3.97
CA ASN A 15 17.05 -15.72 2.64
C ASN A 15 15.69 -16.29 2.22
N ARG A 16 14.85 -15.43 1.63
CA ARG A 16 13.46 -15.75 1.27
C ARG A 16 13.36 -16.95 0.33
N GLU A 17 14.24 -17.04 -0.66
CA GLU A 17 14.30 -18.15 -1.63
C GLU A 17 14.64 -19.48 -0.95
N PHE A 18 15.61 -19.47 -0.02
CA PHE A 18 15.96 -20.67 0.74
C PHE A 18 14.76 -21.19 1.54
N PHE A 19 14.10 -20.33 2.31
CA PHE A 19 12.96 -20.75 3.12
C PHE A 19 11.74 -21.16 2.27
N ALA A 20 11.46 -20.45 1.17
CA ALA A 20 10.40 -20.85 0.24
C ALA A 20 10.68 -22.21 -0.41
N GLY A 21 11.94 -22.50 -0.76
CA GLY A 21 12.36 -23.82 -1.24
C GLY A 21 12.08 -24.93 -0.21
N ARG A 22 12.47 -24.71 1.05
CA ARG A 22 12.22 -25.65 2.16
C ARG A 22 10.72 -25.87 2.41
N MET A 23 9.91 -24.81 2.31
CA MET A 23 8.45 -24.92 2.43
C MET A 23 7.84 -25.73 1.28
N LEU A 24 8.32 -25.53 0.05
CA LEU A 24 7.88 -26.32 -1.10
C LEU A 24 8.25 -27.80 -0.96
N GLU A 25 9.48 -28.11 -0.58
CA GLU A 25 9.93 -29.49 -0.32
C GLU A 25 9.01 -30.17 0.71
N ARG A 26 8.80 -29.53 1.87
CA ARG A 26 7.94 -30.07 2.93
C ARG A 26 6.48 -30.20 2.48
N PHE A 27 5.97 -29.27 1.69
CA PHE A 27 4.61 -29.34 1.16
C PHE A 27 4.46 -30.55 0.21
N GLN A 28 5.42 -30.79 -0.67
CA GLN A 28 5.41 -31.93 -1.60
C GLN A 28 5.52 -33.28 -0.87
N GLU A 29 6.35 -33.35 0.18
CA GLU A 29 6.51 -34.55 1.01
C GLU A 29 5.22 -34.88 1.78
N ASN A 30 4.59 -33.88 2.41
CA ASN A 30 3.43 -34.08 3.28
C ASN A 30 2.11 -34.19 2.50
N TYR A 31 2.01 -33.55 1.33
CA TYR A 31 0.79 -33.45 0.54
C TYR A 31 1.01 -33.76 -0.95
N PRO A 32 1.59 -34.92 -1.30
CA PRO A 32 1.99 -35.23 -2.68
C PRO A 32 0.80 -35.23 -3.64
N LYS A 33 -0.36 -35.72 -3.20
CA LYS A 33 -1.59 -35.74 -4.01
C LYS A 33 -2.10 -34.33 -4.31
N ILE A 34 -2.16 -33.46 -3.30
CA ILE A 34 -2.57 -32.06 -3.50
C ILE A 34 -1.63 -31.39 -4.52
N TRP A 35 -0.32 -31.59 -4.36
CA TRP A 35 0.67 -31.02 -5.26
C TRP A 35 0.54 -31.52 -6.71
N THR A 36 0.32 -32.82 -6.92
CA THR A 36 0.15 -33.40 -8.25
C THR A 36 -1.11 -32.88 -8.95
N ASP A 37 -2.16 -32.59 -8.19
CA ASP A 37 -3.43 -32.09 -8.71
C ASP A 37 -3.38 -30.59 -9.09
N LEU A 38 -2.40 -29.82 -8.58
CA LEU A 38 -2.21 -28.42 -8.97
C LEU A 38 -1.69 -28.28 -10.41
N SER A 39 -2.17 -27.26 -11.11
CA SER A 39 -1.63 -26.83 -12.40
C SER A 39 -0.20 -26.26 -12.28
N LEU A 40 0.53 -26.14 -13.40
CA LEU A 40 1.86 -25.52 -13.40
C LEU A 40 1.83 -24.06 -12.91
N GLU A 41 0.79 -23.32 -13.29
CA GLU A 41 0.56 -21.94 -12.85
C GLU A 41 0.33 -21.88 -11.34
N GLN A 42 -0.59 -22.71 -10.81
CA GLN A 42 -0.84 -22.81 -9.37
C GLN A 42 0.41 -23.17 -8.59
N ARG A 43 1.27 -24.07 -9.09
CA ARG A 43 2.55 -24.40 -8.46
C ARG A 43 3.53 -23.23 -8.44
N GLY A 44 3.57 -22.43 -9.51
CA GLY A 44 4.34 -21.19 -9.56
C GLY A 44 3.88 -20.20 -8.49
N MET A 45 2.56 -19.99 -8.40
CA MET A 45 1.95 -19.13 -7.39
C MET A 45 2.30 -19.54 -5.96
N VAL A 46 2.27 -20.84 -5.63
CA VAL A 46 2.62 -21.32 -4.28
C VAL A 46 4.02 -20.88 -3.87
N ARG A 47 4.99 -20.92 -4.80
CA ARG A 47 6.35 -20.44 -4.53
C ARG A 47 6.36 -18.94 -4.23
N GLU A 48 5.72 -18.16 -5.10
CA GLU A 48 5.64 -16.70 -4.97
C GLU A 48 5.00 -16.30 -3.64
N GLU A 49 3.92 -16.98 -3.24
CA GLU A 49 3.24 -16.68 -1.98
C GLU A 49 4.06 -17.08 -0.76
N PHE A 50 4.91 -18.11 -0.82
CA PHE A 50 5.84 -18.40 0.28
C PHE A 50 6.87 -17.27 0.44
N ILE A 51 7.44 -16.78 -0.68
CA ILE A 51 8.38 -15.64 -0.67
C ILE A 51 7.70 -14.38 -0.11
N SER A 52 6.47 -14.10 -0.55
CA SER A 52 5.67 -12.97 -0.08
C SER A 52 5.32 -13.10 1.41
N SER A 53 5.00 -14.32 1.87
CA SER A 53 4.71 -14.60 3.27
C SER A 53 5.92 -14.38 4.18
N ILE A 54 7.13 -14.75 3.73
CA ILE A 54 8.36 -14.46 4.48
C ILE A 54 8.60 -12.95 4.54
N SER A 55 8.38 -12.23 3.45
CA SER A 55 8.53 -10.77 3.41
C SER A 55 7.58 -10.07 4.40
N ASN A 56 6.33 -10.53 4.50
CA ASN A 56 5.36 -9.98 5.47
C ASN A 56 5.64 -10.42 6.91
N LEU A 57 6.29 -11.58 7.10
CA LEU A 57 6.80 -11.99 8.41
C LEU A 57 7.97 -11.10 8.85
N GLU A 58 8.91 -10.77 7.96
CA GLU A 58 10.01 -9.83 8.24
C GLU A 58 9.48 -8.50 8.75
N GLU A 59 8.47 -7.92 8.09
CA GLU A 59 7.85 -6.65 8.50
C GLU A 59 7.09 -6.77 9.83
N SER A 60 6.44 -7.91 10.06
CA SER A 60 5.78 -8.18 11.35
C SER A 60 6.78 -8.29 12.49
N LEU A 61 7.91 -8.97 12.27
CA LEU A 61 9.01 -9.06 13.23
C LEU A 61 9.66 -7.70 13.46
N ALA A 62 9.84 -6.91 12.40
CA ALA A 62 10.45 -5.59 12.47
C ALA A 62 9.64 -4.60 13.32
N THR A 63 8.31 -4.72 13.29
CA THR A 63 7.38 -3.92 14.12
C THR A 63 7.08 -4.54 15.49
N GLY A 64 7.43 -5.81 15.69
CA GLY A 64 7.05 -6.59 16.87
C GLY A 64 5.57 -6.95 16.94
N ILE A 65 4.81 -6.80 15.86
CA ILE A 65 3.35 -7.00 15.81
C ILE A 65 3.00 -7.91 14.61
N PRO A 66 2.15 -8.93 14.77
CA PRO A 66 1.81 -9.90 13.71
C PRO A 66 0.92 -9.35 12.58
N ALA A 67 0.61 -8.05 12.57
CA ALA A 67 -0.50 -7.50 11.81
C ALA A 67 -0.31 -7.65 10.29
N PHE A 68 0.90 -7.42 9.77
CA PHE A 68 1.18 -7.58 8.35
C PHE A 68 1.07 -9.04 7.89
N LEU A 69 1.60 -9.99 8.66
CA LEU A 69 1.50 -11.40 8.33
C LEU A 69 0.04 -11.90 8.40
N ILE A 70 -0.76 -11.43 9.36
CA ILE A 70 -2.19 -11.77 9.46
C ILE A 70 -2.96 -11.20 8.26
N ALA A 71 -2.74 -9.92 7.93
CA ALA A 71 -3.37 -9.29 6.78
C ALA A 71 -3.00 -10.00 5.47
N HIS A 72 -1.71 -10.30 5.29
CA HIS A 72 -1.22 -11.06 4.15
C HIS A 72 -1.80 -12.47 4.07
N ALA A 73 -1.92 -13.19 5.20
CA ALA A 73 -2.49 -14.54 5.19
C ALA A 73 -3.95 -14.56 4.70
N ARG A 74 -4.74 -13.57 5.12
CA ARG A 74 -6.12 -13.40 4.61
C ARG A 74 -6.14 -13.05 3.12
N TRP A 75 -5.23 -12.19 2.69
CA TRP A 75 -5.09 -11.81 1.29
C TRP A 75 -4.76 -13.03 0.40
N VAL A 76 -3.79 -13.85 0.81
CA VAL A 76 -3.40 -15.11 0.13
C VAL A 76 -4.56 -16.10 0.11
N GLN A 77 -5.31 -16.23 1.20
CA GLN A 77 -6.50 -17.09 1.24
C GLN A 77 -7.53 -16.68 0.17
N SER A 78 -7.85 -15.39 0.06
CA SER A 78 -8.79 -14.92 -0.96
C SER A 78 -8.26 -15.16 -2.38
N ARG A 79 -6.95 -14.98 -2.60
CA ARG A 79 -6.31 -15.26 -3.89
C ARG A 79 -6.39 -16.75 -4.26
N PHE A 80 -6.04 -17.64 -3.33
CA PHE A 80 -6.14 -19.09 -3.58
C PHE A 80 -7.57 -19.54 -3.89
N ILE A 81 -8.58 -18.95 -3.24
CA ILE A 81 -9.98 -19.25 -3.55
C ILE A 81 -10.37 -18.76 -4.95
N ALA A 82 -9.94 -17.55 -5.31
CA ALA A 82 -10.17 -17.00 -6.65
C ALA A 82 -9.52 -17.85 -7.75
N GLU A 83 -8.39 -18.48 -7.44
CA GLU A 83 -7.62 -19.34 -8.33
C GLU A 83 -7.99 -20.83 -8.20
N SER A 84 -9.16 -21.11 -7.64
CA SER A 84 -9.75 -22.45 -7.55
C SER A 84 -8.85 -23.50 -6.87
N PHE A 85 -8.02 -23.09 -5.90
CA PHE A 85 -7.32 -24.04 -5.04
C PHE A 85 -8.32 -24.79 -4.14
N PRO A 86 -7.95 -25.98 -3.62
CA PRO A 86 -8.77 -26.70 -2.65
C PRO A 86 -9.12 -25.82 -1.43
N ALA A 87 -10.33 -25.97 -0.88
CA ALA A 87 -10.83 -25.09 0.18
C ALA A 87 -9.97 -25.08 1.46
N ASP A 88 -9.32 -26.20 1.78
CA ASP A 88 -8.41 -26.36 2.91
C ASP A 88 -6.95 -25.94 2.60
N PHE A 89 -6.64 -25.67 1.33
CA PHE A 89 -5.29 -25.35 0.86
C PHE A 89 -4.67 -24.15 1.59
N PRO A 90 -5.35 -22.99 1.79
CA PRO A 90 -4.74 -21.85 2.47
C PRO A 90 -4.30 -22.18 3.90
N VAL A 91 -5.10 -22.98 4.62
CA VAL A 91 -4.78 -23.40 5.99
C VAL A 91 -3.57 -24.34 5.99
N THR A 92 -3.54 -25.29 5.05
CA THR A 92 -2.41 -26.22 4.88
C THR A 92 -1.12 -25.49 4.52
N PHE A 93 -1.18 -24.54 3.60
CA PHE A 93 -0.08 -23.67 3.21
C PHE A 93 0.53 -22.95 4.43
N PHE A 94 -0.29 -22.27 5.24
CA PHE A 94 0.22 -21.54 6.41
C PHE A 94 0.64 -22.45 7.57
N LYS A 95 0.14 -23.71 7.64
CA LYS A 95 0.67 -24.71 8.58
C LYS A 95 2.11 -25.09 8.24
N ILE A 96 2.40 -25.37 6.96
CA ILE A 96 3.77 -25.63 6.48
C ILE A 96 4.65 -24.40 6.72
N PHE A 97 4.17 -23.21 6.37
CA PHE A 97 4.89 -21.96 6.65
C PHE A 97 5.28 -21.85 8.13
N LYS A 98 4.32 -22.04 9.04
CA LYS A 98 4.54 -21.99 10.50
C LYS A 98 5.60 -22.99 10.95
N GLU A 99 5.53 -24.23 10.48
CA GLU A 99 6.48 -25.30 10.82
C GLU A 99 7.90 -24.90 10.43
N ILE A 100 8.11 -24.52 9.17
CA ILE A 100 9.44 -24.14 8.67
C ILE A 100 10.01 -22.92 9.38
N VAL A 101 9.21 -21.87 9.63
CA VAL A 101 9.71 -20.68 10.34
C VAL A 101 9.97 -20.95 11.82
N SER A 102 9.30 -21.94 12.42
CA SER A 102 9.52 -22.35 13.81
C SER A 102 10.79 -23.18 13.99
N GLU A 103 11.27 -23.85 12.95
CA GLU A 103 12.46 -24.71 13.01
C GLU A 103 13.71 -24.03 12.42
N GLY A 104 13.54 -23.32 11.30
CA GLY A 104 14.65 -22.90 10.45
C GLY A 104 15.13 -21.46 10.67
N LEU A 105 14.38 -20.62 11.38
CA LEU A 105 14.81 -19.23 11.64
C LEU A 105 15.88 -19.15 12.75
N PRO A 106 16.72 -18.09 12.73
CA PRO A 106 17.65 -17.79 13.82
C PRO A 106 16.94 -17.71 15.17
N GLU A 107 17.64 -18.11 16.24
CA GLU A 107 17.08 -18.27 17.58
C GLU A 107 16.37 -17.01 18.09
N ASP A 108 16.96 -15.83 17.84
CA ASP A 108 16.43 -14.52 18.23
C ASP A 108 15.03 -14.22 17.68
N TYR A 109 14.65 -14.80 16.54
CA TYR A 109 13.35 -14.54 15.89
C TYR A 109 12.36 -15.68 16.03
N ARG A 110 12.84 -16.89 16.38
CA ARG A 110 12.06 -18.13 16.29
C ARG A 110 10.78 -18.10 17.12
N LYS A 111 10.86 -17.58 18.36
CA LYS A 111 9.73 -17.50 19.28
C LYS A 111 8.61 -16.61 18.74
N ASP A 112 8.97 -15.40 18.28
CA ASP A 112 7.99 -14.44 17.78
C ASP A 112 7.45 -14.86 16.41
N ALA A 113 8.31 -15.39 15.52
CA ALA A 113 7.88 -15.93 14.23
C ALA A 113 6.88 -17.06 14.39
N ALA A 114 7.14 -18.01 15.30
CA ALA A 114 6.20 -19.10 15.60
C ALA A 114 4.87 -18.57 16.15
N ALA A 115 4.92 -17.58 17.06
CA ALA A 115 3.72 -16.95 17.61
C ALA A 115 2.91 -16.20 16.55
N PHE A 116 3.57 -15.48 15.65
CA PHE A 116 2.94 -14.70 14.58
C PHE A 116 2.34 -15.60 13.52
N ALA A 117 3.09 -16.62 13.07
CA ALA A 117 2.59 -17.61 12.13
C ALA A 117 1.42 -18.42 12.71
N LYS A 118 1.42 -18.73 14.01
CA LYS A 118 0.26 -19.32 14.69
C LYS A 118 -0.98 -18.41 14.61
N LYS A 119 -0.82 -17.11 14.86
CA LYS A 119 -1.92 -16.13 14.74
C LYS A 119 -2.42 -16.03 13.30
N ALA A 120 -1.52 -16.01 12.31
CA ALA A 120 -1.87 -16.01 10.90
C ALA A 120 -2.73 -17.23 10.54
N VAL A 121 -2.29 -18.45 10.89
CA VAL A 121 -3.08 -19.69 10.68
C VAL A 121 -4.46 -19.58 11.35
N SER A 122 -4.53 -19.10 12.60
CA SER A 122 -5.81 -18.98 13.31
C SER A 122 -6.76 -17.92 12.74
N SER A 123 -6.25 -17.01 11.92
CA SER A 123 -7.03 -15.93 11.32
C SER A 123 -7.75 -16.34 10.03
N LEU A 124 -7.36 -17.47 9.44
CA LEU A 124 -7.93 -18.03 8.23
C LEU A 124 -9.27 -18.70 8.55
N LYS A 125 -10.31 -18.41 7.75
CA LYS A 125 -11.64 -19.02 7.89
C LYS A 125 -11.90 -20.01 6.77
N SER A 126 -12.75 -21.01 6.99
CA SER A 126 -13.13 -21.98 5.94
C SER A 126 -13.94 -21.37 4.78
N ALA A 127 -14.48 -20.16 4.96
CA ALA A 127 -15.09 -19.33 3.92
C ALA A 127 -14.81 -17.86 4.29
N PRO A 128 -13.99 -17.13 3.53
CA PRO A 128 -13.68 -15.75 3.86
C PRO A 128 -14.86 -14.83 3.50
N GLY A 129 -15.05 -13.78 4.31
CA GLY A 129 -15.65 -12.54 3.79
C GLY A 129 -14.66 -11.87 2.82
N ASP A 130 -15.06 -10.77 2.18
CA ASP A 130 -14.15 -10.04 1.30
C ASP A 130 -12.78 -9.82 2.00
N PRO A 131 -11.65 -9.96 1.28
CA PRO A 131 -10.35 -9.65 1.84
C PRO A 131 -10.39 -8.21 2.35
N PRO A 132 -9.81 -7.92 3.52
CA PRO A 132 -9.69 -6.54 3.93
C PRO A 132 -8.81 -5.82 2.90
N ALA A 133 -9.44 -4.96 2.10
CA ALA A 133 -8.71 -3.85 1.51
C ALA A 133 -8.09 -3.03 2.65
N ALA A 134 -7.10 -2.19 2.36
CA ALA A 134 -6.50 -1.31 3.36
C ALA A 134 -7.53 -0.42 4.10
N SER A 135 -8.76 -0.34 3.58
CA SER A 135 -9.98 0.12 4.22
C SER A 135 -11.11 -0.88 3.89
N ASP A 136 -11.41 -1.80 4.81
CA ASP A 136 -12.50 -2.78 4.69
C ASP A 136 -13.85 -2.16 5.08
N ASP A 137 -14.34 -1.21 4.28
CA ASP A 137 -15.69 -0.65 4.43
C ASP A 137 -16.71 -1.26 3.45
N GLY A 138 -16.31 -2.30 2.69
CA GLY A 138 -17.21 -2.94 1.73
C GLY A 138 -17.86 -1.92 0.80
N THR A 139 -17.06 -0.96 0.28
CA THR A 139 -17.52 0.17 -0.52
C THR A 139 -18.47 -0.29 -1.61
N ILE A 140 -19.77 -0.15 -1.35
CA ILE A 140 -20.77 -0.09 -2.39
C ILE A 140 -20.41 1.16 -3.17
N LEU A 141 -19.82 0.97 -4.35
CA LEU A 141 -19.54 2.08 -5.25
C LEU A 141 -20.82 2.90 -5.43
N SER A 142 -20.70 4.22 -5.32
CA SER A 142 -21.81 5.10 -5.71
C SER A 142 -22.23 4.79 -7.16
N PRO A 143 -23.49 5.02 -7.56
CA PRO A 143 -23.93 4.73 -8.93
C PRO A 143 -23.03 5.36 -10.01
N LYS A 144 -22.48 6.55 -9.74
CA LYS A 144 -21.53 7.23 -10.63
C LYS A 144 -20.16 6.56 -10.67
N ALA A 145 -19.62 6.13 -9.52
CA ALA A 145 -18.36 5.39 -9.47
C ALA A 145 -18.48 4.02 -10.14
N GLN A 146 -19.61 3.33 -9.96
CA GLN A 146 -19.89 2.07 -10.61
C GLN A 146 -20.01 2.23 -12.13
N ALA A 147 -20.73 3.25 -12.60
CA ALA A 147 -20.82 3.57 -14.03
C ALA A 147 -19.45 3.91 -14.61
N PHE A 148 -18.66 4.72 -13.90
CA PHE A 148 -17.31 5.09 -14.31
C PHE A 148 -16.40 3.86 -14.49
N LEU A 149 -16.34 2.97 -13.49
CA LEU A 149 -15.57 1.72 -13.59
C LEU A 149 -16.07 0.83 -14.74
N SER A 150 -17.39 0.64 -14.86
CA SER A 150 -17.98 -0.18 -15.92
C SER A 150 -17.64 0.33 -17.31
N PHE A 151 -17.69 1.65 -17.54
CA PHE A 151 -17.33 2.23 -18.83
C PHE A 151 -15.86 1.98 -19.16
N ILE A 152 -14.95 2.09 -18.19
CA ILE A 152 -13.53 1.81 -18.44
C ILE A 152 -13.32 0.33 -18.76
N LEU A 153 -13.89 -0.58 -17.98
CA LEU A 153 -13.74 -2.03 -18.23
C LEU A 153 -14.31 -2.49 -19.59
N ASN A 154 -15.30 -1.76 -20.12
CA ASN A 154 -15.86 -1.98 -21.46
C ASN A 154 -15.10 -1.25 -22.59
N GLY A 155 -14.00 -0.54 -22.28
CA GLY A 155 -13.23 0.24 -23.26
C GLY A 155 -13.88 1.57 -23.66
N GLU A 156 -14.95 1.98 -22.99
CA GLU A 156 -15.76 3.17 -23.29
C GLU A 156 -15.21 4.42 -22.58
N VAL A 157 -13.91 4.70 -22.76
CA VAL A 157 -13.18 5.77 -22.05
C VAL A 157 -13.85 7.14 -22.20
N ALA A 158 -14.44 7.44 -23.36
CA ALA A 158 -15.17 8.68 -23.58
C ALA A 158 -16.42 8.82 -22.67
N LYS A 159 -17.12 7.71 -22.40
CA LYS A 159 -18.27 7.71 -21.48
C LYS A 159 -17.82 7.85 -20.04
N ALA A 160 -16.73 7.19 -19.65
CA ALA A 160 -16.10 7.36 -18.35
C ALA A 160 -15.70 8.83 -18.11
N ARG A 161 -15.07 9.47 -19.11
CA ARG A 161 -14.76 10.90 -19.07
C ARG A 161 -16.02 11.77 -18.93
N GLY A 162 -17.08 11.43 -19.66
CA GLY A 162 -18.36 12.12 -19.56
C GLY A 162 -19.02 12.08 -18.18
N VAL A 163 -18.74 11.06 -17.35
CA VAL A 163 -19.15 11.05 -15.94
C VAL A 163 -18.47 12.19 -15.18
N ILE A 164 -17.16 12.36 -15.36
CA ILE A 164 -16.38 13.39 -14.68
C ILE A 164 -16.73 14.79 -15.19
N ASP A 165 -16.92 14.95 -16.50
CA ASP A 165 -17.31 16.24 -17.09
C ASP A 165 -18.67 16.73 -16.56
N ARG A 166 -19.60 15.80 -16.27
CA ARG A 166 -20.87 16.14 -15.65
C ARG A 166 -20.69 16.65 -14.22
N GLU A 167 -19.89 15.96 -13.42
CA GLU A 167 -19.60 16.40 -12.05
C GLU A 167 -18.98 17.81 -12.03
N LEU A 168 -18.07 18.10 -12.97
CA LEU A 168 -17.50 19.43 -13.15
C LEU A 168 -18.55 20.48 -13.55
N ALA A 169 -19.43 20.15 -14.50
CA ALA A 169 -20.50 21.04 -14.94
C ALA A 169 -21.50 21.36 -13.81
N ASP A 170 -21.73 20.40 -12.93
CA ASP A 170 -22.58 20.53 -11.76
C ASP A 170 -21.89 21.30 -10.61
N GLY A 171 -20.63 21.72 -10.79
CA GLY A 171 -19.87 22.46 -9.79
C GLY A 171 -19.39 21.60 -8.62
N THR A 172 -19.30 20.29 -8.81
CA THR A 172 -18.83 19.34 -7.79
C THR A 172 -17.38 19.68 -7.42
N PRO A 173 -17.07 19.83 -6.12
CA PRO A 173 -15.69 20.05 -5.68
C PRO A 173 -14.77 18.93 -6.15
N PHE A 174 -13.53 19.27 -6.55
CA PHE A 174 -12.52 18.26 -6.93
C PHE A 174 -12.35 17.17 -5.86
N HIS A 175 -12.43 17.58 -4.60
CA HIS A 175 -12.45 16.69 -3.45
C HIS A 175 -13.44 15.52 -3.61
N ASP A 176 -14.69 15.80 -3.99
CA ASP A 176 -15.74 14.80 -4.09
C ASP A 176 -15.55 13.88 -5.29
N ILE A 177 -14.92 14.36 -6.35
CA ILE A 177 -14.55 13.55 -7.52
C ILE A 177 -13.45 12.54 -7.13
N TYR A 178 -12.42 13.00 -6.43
CA TYR A 178 -11.27 12.17 -6.06
C TYR A 178 -11.65 11.13 -4.99
N SER A 179 -12.32 11.58 -3.94
CA SER A 179 -12.70 10.74 -2.79
C SER A 179 -13.98 9.94 -3.04
N GLY A 180 -14.89 10.42 -3.91
CA GLY A 180 -16.16 9.75 -4.22
C GLY A 180 -16.17 8.91 -5.49
N ILE A 181 -15.19 9.07 -6.39
CA ILE A 181 -15.09 8.30 -7.64
C ILE A 181 -13.72 7.62 -7.79
N PHE A 182 -12.63 8.38 -7.88
CA PHE A 182 -11.33 7.79 -8.23
C PHE A 182 -10.81 6.82 -7.16
N SER A 183 -10.77 7.23 -5.90
CA SER A 183 -10.24 6.39 -4.82
C SER A 183 -11.08 5.11 -4.63
N PRO A 184 -12.43 5.16 -4.56
CA PRO A 184 -13.25 3.96 -4.49
C PRO A 184 -13.08 3.04 -5.70
N VAL A 185 -12.96 3.59 -6.91
CA VAL A 185 -12.76 2.80 -8.12
C VAL A 185 -11.41 2.08 -8.13
N LEU A 186 -10.33 2.73 -7.69
CA LEU A 186 -9.01 2.08 -7.57
C LEU A 186 -9.04 0.95 -6.53
N LEU A 187 -9.66 1.18 -5.36
CA LEU A 187 -9.81 0.16 -4.33
C LEU A 187 -10.63 -1.04 -4.82
N GLU A 188 -11.76 -0.78 -5.47
CA GLU A 188 -12.62 -1.83 -6.02
C GLU A 188 -11.94 -2.60 -7.15
N THR A 189 -11.17 -1.92 -8.01
CA THR A 189 -10.41 -2.58 -9.07
C THR A 189 -9.36 -3.52 -8.48
N GLY A 190 -8.66 -3.11 -7.41
CA GLY A 190 -7.73 -3.97 -6.69
C GLY A 190 -8.43 -5.19 -6.06
N ARG A 191 -9.62 -5.01 -5.47
CA ARG A 191 -10.43 -6.12 -4.93
C ARG A 191 -10.87 -7.09 -6.02
N LEU A 192 -11.37 -6.59 -7.15
CA LEU A 192 -11.76 -7.40 -8.30
C LEU A 192 -10.57 -8.16 -8.89
N TRP A 193 -9.40 -7.54 -8.96
CA TRP A 193 -8.17 -8.18 -9.43
C TRP A 193 -7.76 -9.32 -8.50
N GLN A 194 -7.76 -9.08 -7.19
CA GLN A 194 -7.48 -10.12 -6.19
C GLN A 194 -8.47 -11.29 -6.27
N GLN A 195 -9.73 -11.03 -6.66
CA GLN A 195 -10.77 -12.04 -6.86
C GLN A 195 -10.73 -12.71 -8.23
N ASN A 196 -9.70 -12.45 -9.04
CA ASN A 196 -9.57 -12.93 -10.43
C ASN A 196 -10.80 -12.59 -11.30
N LYS A 197 -11.50 -11.49 -10.97
CA LYS A 197 -12.66 -10.96 -11.73
C LYS A 197 -12.24 -9.96 -12.81
N VAL A 198 -11.10 -9.32 -12.62
CA VAL A 198 -10.42 -8.52 -13.64
C VAL A 198 -8.97 -8.95 -13.73
N THR A 199 -8.41 -8.88 -14.94
CA THR A 199 -7.00 -9.19 -15.19
C THR A 199 -6.10 -8.05 -14.74
N ILE A 200 -4.80 -8.33 -14.57
CA ILE A 200 -3.79 -7.27 -14.33
C ILE A 200 -3.77 -6.22 -15.45
N ALA A 201 -4.03 -6.63 -16.70
CA ALA A 201 -4.11 -5.72 -17.84
C ALA A 201 -5.28 -4.73 -17.70
N GLN A 202 -6.42 -5.19 -17.18
CA GLN A 202 -7.58 -4.34 -16.91
C GLN A 202 -7.33 -3.41 -15.71
N GLU A 203 -6.69 -3.90 -14.65
CA GLU A 203 -6.28 -3.04 -13.51
C GLU A 203 -5.39 -1.89 -14.01
N HIS A 204 -4.33 -2.21 -14.75
CA HIS A 204 -3.43 -1.20 -15.32
C HIS A 204 -4.17 -0.22 -16.25
N PHE A 205 -5.12 -0.71 -17.04
CA PHE A 205 -5.92 0.14 -17.91
C PHE A 205 -6.81 1.11 -17.12
N VAL A 206 -7.47 0.64 -16.04
CA VAL A 206 -8.26 1.50 -15.16
C VAL A 206 -7.38 2.57 -14.51
N THR A 207 -6.23 2.16 -13.96
CA THR A 207 -5.27 3.06 -13.34
C THR A 207 -4.73 4.12 -14.31
N ASP A 208 -4.40 3.75 -15.55
CA ASP A 208 -3.96 4.69 -16.60
C ASP A 208 -5.05 5.69 -17.00
N VAL A 209 -6.29 5.23 -17.18
CA VAL A 209 -7.41 6.13 -17.50
C VAL A 209 -7.65 7.15 -16.39
N ILE A 210 -7.64 6.72 -15.13
CA ILE A 210 -7.78 7.62 -13.97
C ILE A 210 -6.64 8.66 -13.97
N ARG A 211 -5.39 8.24 -14.16
CA ARG A 211 -4.24 9.15 -14.20
C ARG A 211 -4.40 10.23 -15.27
N ARG A 212 -4.77 9.84 -16.50
CA ARG A 212 -4.96 10.79 -17.61
C ARG A 212 -6.08 11.80 -17.32
N ILE A 213 -7.16 11.34 -16.70
CA ILE A 213 -8.25 12.22 -16.29
C ILE A 213 -7.76 13.19 -15.22
N MET A 214 -7.04 12.72 -14.19
CA MET A 214 -6.47 13.58 -13.14
C MET A 214 -5.54 14.66 -13.73
N GLU A 215 -4.69 14.30 -14.69
CA GLU A 215 -3.81 15.26 -15.40
C GLU A 215 -4.61 16.33 -16.15
N GLN A 216 -5.73 15.97 -16.77
CA GLN A 216 -6.63 16.93 -17.41
C GLN A 216 -7.35 17.85 -16.39
N LEU A 217 -7.70 17.32 -15.22
CA LEU A 217 -8.30 18.09 -14.12
C LEU A 217 -7.31 19.09 -13.53
N HIS A 218 -6.03 18.74 -13.43
CA HIS A 218 -4.97 19.59 -12.88
C HIS A 218 -4.86 20.97 -13.58
N ASN A 219 -5.17 21.07 -14.87
CA ASN A 219 -5.23 22.37 -15.56
C ASN A 219 -6.26 23.34 -14.95
N HIS A 220 -7.36 22.81 -14.41
CA HIS A 220 -8.37 23.59 -13.71
C HIS A 220 -7.88 24.03 -12.33
N ILE A 221 -7.09 23.17 -11.65
CA ILE A 221 -6.47 23.45 -10.35
C ILE A 221 -5.46 24.60 -10.45
N ILE A 222 -4.58 24.57 -11.46
CA ILE A 222 -3.61 25.67 -11.67
C ILE A 222 -4.34 27.00 -11.96
N GLY A 223 -5.45 26.94 -12.71
CA GLY A 223 -6.23 28.11 -13.09
C GLY A 223 -6.86 28.84 -11.90
N THR A 224 -7.36 28.10 -10.90
CA THR A 224 -8.03 28.67 -9.72
C THR A 224 -7.03 29.30 -8.73
N ASN A 225 -5.78 28.83 -8.70
CA ASN A 225 -4.89 29.09 -7.57
C ASN A 225 -3.80 30.16 -7.77
N ARG A 226 -3.92 30.99 -8.83
CA ARG A 226 -2.92 32.04 -9.12
C ARG A 226 -2.83 33.15 -8.04
N MET A 227 -3.85 33.30 -7.19
CA MET A 227 -3.96 34.40 -6.22
C MET A 227 -3.65 34.03 -4.76
N THR A 228 -3.45 32.75 -4.45
CA THR A 228 -3.44 32.19 -3.07
C THR A 228 -2.22 31.32 -2.76
N ARG A 229 -1.13 31.48 -3.53
CA ARG A 229 0.10 30.71 -3.32
C ARG A 229 0.70 30.96 -1.92
N LYS A 230 0.86 29.89 -1.17
CA LYS A 230 1.64 29.82 0.06
C LYS A 230 3.13 29.87 -0.28
N LYS A 231 3.93 30.49 0.60
CA LYS A 231 5.40 30.43 0.53
C LYS A 231 5.93 29.17 1.22
N LYS A 232 5.29 28.03 0.97
CA LYS A 232 5.64 26.73 1.57
C LYS A 232 5.74 25.69 0.46
N THR A 233 6.81 24.91 0.50
CA THR A 233 7.12 23.89 -0.51
C THR A 233 6.99 22.49 0.08
N VAL A 234 6.31 21.61 -0.64
CA VAL A 234 6.20 20.19 -0.32
C VAL A 234 6.81 19.35 -1.42
N VAL A 235 7.64 18.37 -1.05
CA VAL A 235 8.09 17.31 -1.94
C VAL A 235 7.21 16.08 -1.68
N ALA A 236 6.67 15.49 -2.73
CA ALA A 236 5.83 14.28 -2.65
C ALA A 236 6.50 13.13 -3.41
N ALA A 237 6.80 12.03 -2.72
CA ALA A 237 7.48 10.88 -3.31
C ALA A 237 6.99 9.54 -2.74
N CYS A 238 7.05 8.48 -3.56
CA CYS A 238 7.01 7.11 -3.07
C CYS A 238 8.42 6.69 -2.65
N ALA A 239 8.51 5.80 -1.65
CA ALA A 239 9.79 5.21 -1.26
C ALA A 239 10.42 4.39 -2.41
N GLY A 240 11.70 4.06 -2.29
CA GLY A 240 12.38 3.18 -3.26
C GLY A 240 11.64 1.86 -3.44
N GLY A 241 11.48 1.41 -4.69
CA GLY A 241 10.76 0.19 -5.04
C GLY A 241 9.23 0.31 -5.07
N GLU A 242 8.65 1.37 -4.52
CA GLU A 242 7.19 1.56 -4.49
C GLU A 242 6.69 2.19 -5.79
N LEU A 243 5.77 1.50 -6.48
CA LEU A 243 5.24 1.90 -7.79
C LEU A 243 3.84 2.54 -7.72
N HIS A 244 3.14 2.41 -6.59
CA HIS A 244 1.76 2.87 -6.44
C HIS A 244 1.70 4.35 -6.06
N ASP A 245 1.82 5.23 -7.04
CA ASP A 245 1.90 6.69 -6.86
C ASP A 245 0.57 7.43 -7.09
N VAL A 246 -0.51 6.78 -7.55
CA VAL A 246 -1.77 7.49 -7.84
C VAL A 246 -2.35 8.17 -6.60
N GLY A 247 -2.36 7.48 -5.45
CA GLY A 247 -2.79 8.10 -4.19
C GLY A 247 -1.89 9.27 -3.76
N LEU A 248 -0.57 9.16 -4.00
CA LEU A 248 0.37 10.26 -3.78
C LEU A 248 0.10 11.45 -4.70
N ARG A 249 -0.26 11.19 -5.97
CA ARG A 249 -0.65 12.25 -6.91
C ARG A 249 -1.89 12.98 -6.44
N MET A 250 -2.91 12.26 -5.95
CA MET A 250 -4.08 12.88 -5.33
C MET A 250 -3.68 13.79 -4.18
N VAL A 251 -2.79 13.33 -3.28
CA VAL A 251 -2.26 14.20 -2.21
C VAL A 251 -1.62 15.45 -2.80
N GLY A 252 -0.76 15.31 -3.81
CA GLY A 252 -0.13 16.44 -4.50
C GLY A 252 -1.14 17.47 -5.02
N ASP A 253 -2.17 17.02 -5.74
CA ASP A 253 -3.22 17.89 -6.29
C ASP A 253 -3.99 18.65 -5.18
N PHE A 254 -4.17 18.04 -4.00
CA PHE A 254 -4.82 18.70 -2.85
C PHE A 254 -3.91 19.73 -2.17
N PHE A 255 -2.62 19.45 -2.06
CA PHE A 255 -1.64 20.44 -1.59
C PHE A 255 -1.58 21.63 -2.55
N GLU A 256 -1.61 21.36 -3.85
CA GLU A 256 -1.71 22.41 -4.86
C GLU A 256 -2.99 23.20 -4.70
N LEU A 257 -4.16 22.59 -4.53
CA LEU A 257 -5.43 23.30 -4.28
C LEU A 257 -5.37 24.21 -3.04
N ASP A 258 -4.65 23.78 -2.00
CA ASP A 258 -4.45 24.54 -0.76
C ASP A 258 -3.34 25.63 -0.88
N GLY A 259 -2.74 25.79 -2.06
CA GLY A 259 -1.79 26.87 -2.34
C GLY A 259 -0.33 26.52 -2.14
N TRP A 260 0.01 25.28 -1.80
CA TRP A 260 1.42 24.87 -1.65
C TRP A 260 2.15 24.86 -2.98
N ASN A 261 3.46 25.09 -2.93
CA ASN A 261 4.35 24.76 -4.03
C ASN A 261 4.66 23.27 -3.97
N VAL A 262 4.12 22.49 -4.91
CA VAL A 262 4.26 21.03 -4.91
C VAL A 262 5.33 20.60 -5.89
N TYR A 263 6.32 19.86 -5.39
CA TYR A 263 7.31 19.16 -6.20
C TYR A 263 7.01 17.66 -6.15
N TYR A 264 6.20 17.21 -7.11
CA TYR A 264 5.80 15.81 -7.25
C TYR A 264 6.90 15.01 -7.96
N ILE A 265 7.51 14.06 -7.26
CA ILE A 265 8.55 13.19 -7.82
C ILE A 265 7.94 11.86 -8.33
N GLY A 266 6.92 11.35 -7.64
CA GLY A 266 6.21 10.13 -8.02
C GLY A 266 6.86 8.83 -7.52
N ALA A 267 6.70 7.78 -8.32
CA ALA A 267 7.06 6.40 -7.98
C ALA A 267 8.58 6.14 -7.88
N ASN A 268 8.95 5.11 -7.12
CA ASN A 268 10.25 4.42 -7.14
C ASN A 268 11.48 5.35 -7.15
N THR A 269 11.48 6.35 -6.26
CA THR A 269 12.59 7.31 -6.21
C THR A 269 13.62 6.88 -5.16
N PRO A 270 14.91 6.74 -5.53
CA PRO A 270 15.96 6.43 -4.56
C PRO A 270 16.10 7.52 -3.48
N ALA A 271 16.40 7.11 -2.25
CA ALA A 271 16.50 8.01 -1.11
C ALA A 271 17.46 9.19 -1.35
N ARG A 272 18.63 8.95 -1.96
CA ARG A 272 19.60 9.99 -2.29
C ARG A 272 19.03 11.10 -3.18
N SER A 273 18.14 10.74 -4.13
CA SER A 273 17.54 11.67 -5.07
C SER A 273 16.44 12.49 -4.39
N ILE A 274 15.68 11.87 -3.48
CA ILE A 274 14.70 12.59 -2.65
C ILE A 274 15.42 13.62 -1.78
N LEU A 275 16.51 13.24 -1.10
CA LEU A 275 17.29 14.17 -0.27
C LEU A 275 17.86 15.35 -1.08
N ALA A 276 18.35 15.09 -2.29
CA ALA A 276 18.79 16.16 -3.19
C ALA A 276 17.63 17.12 -3.54
N ALA A 277 16.47 16.57 -3.93
CA ALA A 277 15.30 17.37 -4.24
C ALA A 277 14.82 18.22 -3.04
N LEU A 278 14.85 17.68 -1.82
CA LEU A 278 14.52 18.45 -0.61
C LEU A 278 15.40 19.67 -0.42
N ARG A 279 16.71 19.53 -0.68
CA ARG A 279 17.68 20.64 -0.59
C ARG A 279 17.45 21.67 -1.69
N ASP A 280 17.36 21.21 -2.93
CA ASP A 280 17.26 22.07 -4.11
C ASP A 280 15.96 22.90 -4.09
N GLN A 281 14.85 22.28 -3.67
CA GLN A 281 13.54 22.93 -3.59
C GLN A 281 13.32 23.68 -2.27
N LYS A 282 14.27 23.62 -1.32
CA LYS A 282 14.13 24.16 0.04
C LYS A 282 12.79 23.74 0.66
N ALA A 283 12.53 22.44 0.63
CA ALA A 283 11.25 21.89 1.04
C ALA A 283 10.99 22.16 2.53
N ASP A 284 9.76 22.54 2.88
CA ASP A 284 9.28 22.60 4.26
C ASP A 284 8.75 21.23 4.73
N LEU A 285 8.24 20.46 3.77
CA LEU A 285 7.53 19.21 3.97
C LEU A 285 7.97 18.13 2.99
N LEU A 286 8.07 16.90 3.47
CA LEU A 286 8.12 15.69 2.68
C LEU A 286 6.87 14.85 2.95
N ILE A 287 6.13 14.51 1.89
CA ILE A 287 5.10 13.48 1.90
C ILE A 287 5.70 12.18 1.37
N LEU A 288 5.58 11.10 2.14
CA LEU A 288 5.96 9.76 1.72
C LEU A 288 4.74 8.84 1.69
N SER A 289 4.54 8.16 0.55
CA SER A 289 3.50 7.14 0.40
C SER A 289 4.13 5.77 0.19
N ILE A 290 3.58 4.76 0.88
CA ILE A 290 3.83 3.34 0.58
C ILE A 290 2.51 2.56 0.65
N THR A 291 2.35 1.62 -0.26
CA THR A 291 1.22 0.68 -0.32
C THR A 291 1.64 -0.67 0.23
N MET A 292 2.84 -1.14 -0.13
CA MET A 292 3.32 -2.45 0.31
C MET A 292 4.14 -2.32 1.61
N PRO A 293 3.82 -3.08 2.68
CA PRO A 293 4.59 -3.07 3.92
C PRO A 293 6.09 -3.36 3.73
N THR A 294 6.44 -4.13 2.69
CA THR A 294 7.83 -4.46 2.34
C THR A 294 8.72 -3.27 2.01
N HIS A 295 8.15 -2.06 1.81
CA HIS A 295 8.90 -0.83 1.61
C HIS A 295 9.13 -0.02 2.91
N LEU A 296 8.67 -0.51 4.07
CA LEU A 296 8.87 0.18 5.36
C LEU A 296 10.35 0.35 5.72
N SER A 297 11.18 -0.65 5.42
CA SER A 297 12.63 -0.57 5.64
C SER A 297 13.26 0.57 4.84
N ASP A 298 12.92 0.70 3.56
CA ASP A 298 13.42 1.78 2.69
C ASP A 298 12.89 3.15 3.10
N LEU A 299 11.60 3.23 3.44
CA LEU A 299 10.98 4.46 3.97
C LEU A 299 11.69 4.91 5.25
N ARG A 300 11.94 3.99 6.19
CA ARG A 300 12.66 4.32 7.43
C ARG A 300 14.11 4.71 7.17
N TYR A 301 14.78 4.03 6.24
CA TYR A 301 16.13 4.40 5.83
C TYR A 301 16.17 5.83 5.28
N LEU A 302 15.22 6.21 4.43
CA LEU A 302 15.08 7.58 3.93
C LEU A 302 14.85 8.58 5.06
N ILE A 303 13.91 8.33 5.96
CA ILE A 303 13.63 9.24 7.09
C ILE A 303 14.88 9.40 7.96
N ARG A 304 15.59 8.32 8.28
CA ARG A 304 16.84 8.39 9.05
C ARG A 304 17.92 9.19 8.32
N SER A 305 18.04 9.02 7.01
CA SER A 305 19.01 9.73 6.19
C SER A 305 18.70 11.23 6.13
N LEU A 306 17.41 11.58 6.05
CA LEU A 306 16.92 12.96 6.14
C LEU A 306 17.28 13.58 7.50
N ARG A 307 17.07 12.85 8.61
CA ARG A 307 17.43 13.35 9.95
C ARG A 307 18.93 13.48 10.18
N ALA A 308 19.75 12.68 9.51
CA ALA A 308 21.20 12.70 9.65
C ALA A 308 21.89 13.81 8.85
N ASP A 309 21.16 14.47 7.95
CA ASP A 309 21.67 15.53 7.08
C ASP A 309 21.21 16.90 7.60
N GLU A 310 22.14 17.74 8.03
CA GLU A 310 21.85 19.08 8.58
C GLU A 310 20.99 19.95 7.64
N ALA A 311 21.14 19.79 6.32
CA ALA A 311 20.37 20.58 5.35
C ALA A 311 18.88 20.19 5.29
N THR A 312 18.55 18.95 5.67
CA THR A 312 17.19 18.40 5.56
C THR A 312 16.59 17.95 6.90
N ALA A 313 17.36 17.99 8.00
CA ALA A 313 16.93 17.52 9.32
C ALA A 313 15.63 18.19 9.83
N GLN A 314 15.44 19.47 9.51
CA GLN A 314 14.27 20.28 9.88
C GLN A 314 13.01 20.02 9.04
N VAL A 315 13.14 19.36 7.88
CA VAL A 315 12.00 19.08 6.99
C VAL A 315 11.00 18.18 7.72
N LYS A 316 9.74 18.59 7.77
CA LYS A 316 8.69 17.76 8.36
C LYS A 316 8.34 16.59 7.44
N VAL A 317 8.02 15.44 8.03
CA VAL A 317 7.66 14.23 7.27
C VAL A 317 6.27 13.78 7.66
N ILE A 318 5.37 13.72 6.68
CA ILE A 318 4.08 13.05 6.81
C ILE A 318 4.14 11.76 5.99
N VAL A 319 3.73 10.66 6.59
CA VAL A 319 3.62 9.37 5.91
C VAL A 319 2.16 8.99 5.68
N GLY A 320 1.90 8.21 4.63
CA GLY A 320 0.58 7.71 4.30
C GLY A 320 0.63 6.38 3.54
N GLY A 321 -0.55 5.87 3.23
CA GLY A 321 -0.75 4.60 2.54
C GLY A 321 -1.03 3.41 3.47
N SER A 322 -1.31 2.27 2.85
CA SER A 322 -1.97 1.12 3.50
C SER A 322 -1.32 0.61 4.79
N PRO A 323 0.02 0.52 4.92
CA PRO A 323 0.65 0.00 6.13
C PRO A 323 0.31 0.80 7.39
N PHE A 324 0.11 2.11 7.25
CA PHE A 324 -0.20 3.00 8.37
C PHE A 324 -1.67 2.95 8.81
N ALA A 325 -2.55 2.34 7.99
CA ALA A 325 -3.91 2.00 8.38
C ALA A 325 -3.98 0.68 9.16
N ILE A 326 -3.03 -0.24 8.92
CA ILE A 326 -3.01 -1.58 9.54
C ILE A 326 -2.48 -1.52 10.99
N ILE A 327 -1.43 -0.73 11.24
CA ILE A 327 -0.79 -0.63 12.56
C ILE A 327 -0.91 0.80 13.07
N PRO A 328 -1.72 1.05 14.12
CA PRO A 328 -1.75 2.34 14.80
C PRO A 328 -0.36 2.77 15.25
N ASP A 329 -0.06 4.05 15.14
CA ASP A 329 1.22 4.65 15.58
C ASP A 329 2.50 4.12 14.90
N LEU A 330 2.39 3.32 13.82
CA LEU A 330 3.55 2.87 13.04
C LEU A 330 4.43 4.03 12.55
N TRP A 331 3.82 5.16 12.23
CA TRP A 331 4.51 6.38 11.81
C TRP A 331 5.56 6.86 12.84
N LYS A 332 5.31 6.63 14.14
CA LYS A 332 6.27 6.93 15.22
C LYS A 332 7.47 5.99 15.17
N GLN A 333 7.26 4.71 14.89
CA GLN A 333 8.33 3.70 14.83
C GLN A 333 9.29 3.91 13.65
N VAL A 334 8.79 4.47 12.54
CA VAL A 334 9.60 4.82 11.36
C VAL A 334 10.22 6.22 11.44
N GLY A 335 9.84 7.04 12.43
CA GLY A 335 10.43 8.35 12.69
C GLY A 335 9.81 9.53 11.94
N ALA A 336 8.57 9.37 11.43
CA ALA A 336 7.82 10.45 10.79
C ALA A 336 7.30 11.45 11.83
N ASP A 337 6.94 12.67 11.40
CA ASP A 337 6.34 13.70 12.27
C ASP A 337 4.82 13.54 12.39
N ALA A 338 4.15 12.96 11.38
CA ALA A 338 2.74 12.60 11.44
C ALA A 338 2.35 11.56 10.38
N VAL A 339 1.10 11.11 10.46
CA VAL A 339 0.44 10.24 9.48
C VAL A 339 -0.81 10.92 8.92
N ALA A 340 -1.13 10.67 7.66
CA ALA A 340 -2.39 11.06 7.06
C ALA A 340 -3.09 9.86 6.40
N ALA A 341 -4.40 9.75 6.61
CA ALA A 341 -5.24 8.70 6.05
C ALA A 341 -5.99 9.12 4.77
N SER A 342 -5.95 10.40 4.41
CA SER A 342 -6.56 10.93 3.19
C SER A 342 -5.78 12.15 2.67
N PRO A 343 -5.95 12.53 1.38
CA PRO A 343 -5.39 13.77 0.82
C PRO A 343 -5.71 15.03 1.64
N GLU A 344 -6.97 15.20 2.07
CA GLU A 344 -7.44 16.32 2.88
C GLU A 344 -6.81 16.31 4.27
N GLY A 345 -6.73 15.11 4.87
CA GLY A 345 -6.09 14.91 6.16
C GLY A 345 -4.60 15.27 6.10
N ALA A 346 -3.92 15.00 4.98
CA ALA A 346 -2.53 15.35 4.78
C ALA A 346 -2.32 16.87 4.75
N VAL A 347 -3.16 17.59 3.99
CA VAL A 347 -3.14 19.06 3.94
C VAL A 347 -3.43 19.67 5.31
N THR A 348 -4.48 19.20 5.99
CA THR A 348 -4.85 19.67 7.34
C THR A 348 -3.72 19.46 8.34
N THR A 349 -3.08 18.29 8.28
CA THR A 349 -1.95 17.94 9.14
C THR A 349 -0.74 18.80 8.85
N ALA A 350 -0.42 19.04 7.57
CA ALA A 350 0.67 19.91 7.16
C ALA A 350 0.50 21.35 7.64
N ASN A 351 -0.68 21.94 7.44
CA ASN A 351 -0.98 23.30 7.88
C ASN A 351 -0.88 23.47 9.41
N ARG A 352 -1.06 22.39 10.19
CA ARG A 352 -0.82 22.39 11.64
C ARG A 352 0.66 22.22 12.00
N LEU A 353 1.39 21.37 11.26
CA LEU A 353 2.80 21.07 11.53
C LEU A 353 3.74 22.20 11.14
N ILE A 354 3.40 22.92 10.07
CA ILE A 354 4.23 23.94 9.45
C ILE A 354 3.51 25.27 9.64
N THR A 355 3.84 25.94 10.74
CA THR A 355 3.33 27.28 11.06
C THR A 355 4.12 28.39 10.37
#